data_AF-A0A9E4E239-F1
#
_entry.id   AF-A0A9E4E239-F1
#
_cell.length_a   1.000
_cell.length_b   1.000
_cell.length_c   1.000
_cell.angle_alpha   90.00
_cell.angle_beta   90.00
_cell.angle_gamma   90.00
#
_symmetry.space_group_name_H-M   'P 1'
#
loop_
_entity.id
_entity.type
_entity.pdbx_description
1 polymer ?
#
loop_
_entity_poly.entity_id
_entity_poly.type
_entity_poly.pdbx_seq_one_letter_code
_entity_poly.pdbx_strand_id
1 'polypeptide(L)'
;MGQRTSIEWTEVTWNPTTGCTKVSEGCDNCYAETLSRRLLSRIYRRRLPVVDTAANRADPFAVRVWPERLEQPAGWKGRHLVFVNSMSDLFHCDIPVDFLRAVFEVMLDVDRHTYQVLTKRPSRAARFVRENGDLFGGGGLPPHIWIGTSTENQKTAYRIRHLKEVPAAVRFLSCEPLIGPLSLC
;
A
#
# COMPACT_ATOMS: atom_id res chain seq x y z
N MET A 1 -7.05 -9.76 16.63
CA MET A 1 -5.56 -9.74 16.73
C MET A 1 -5.02 -9.57 15.33
N GLY A 2 -4.18 -8.56 15.07
CA GLY A 2 -3.42 -8.52 13.82
C GLY A 2 -2.55 -9.77 13.71
N GLN A 3 -2.45 -10.36 12.52
CA GLN A 3 -1.52 -11.47 12.31
C GLN A 3 -0.10 -10.92 12.45
N ARG A 4 0.70 -11.49 13.35
CA ARG A 4 2.15 -11.24 13.37
C ARG A 4 2.69 -11.59 11.99
N THR A 5 3.37 -10.62 11.38
CA THR A 5 3.89 -10.74 10.02
C THR A 5 5.29 -11.34 10.03
N SER A 6 5.68 -12.02 8.95
CA SER A 6 7.05 -12.45 8.71
C SER A 6 7.94 -11.33 8.13
N ILE A 7 7.39 -10.13 7.96
CA ILE A 7 8.10 -8.95 7.44
C ILE A 7 8.81 -8.29 8.62
N GLU A 8 10.13 -8.39 8.68
CA GLU A 8 10.93 -8.12 9.89
C GLU A 8 10.88 -6.66 10.38
N TRP A 9 10.61 -5.71 9.49
CA TRP A 9 10.57 -4.28 9.77
C TRP A 9 9.19 -3.74 10.19
N THR A 10 8.20 -4.62 10.43
CA THR A 10 6.86 -4.22 10.88
C THR A 10 6.26 -5.26 11.83
N GLU A 11 5.37 -4.83 12.73
CA GLU A 11 4.80 -5.74 13.74
C GLU A 11 3.55 -6.47 13.24
N VAL A 12 2.71 -5.76 12.49
CA VAL A 12 1.47 -6.30 11.90
C VAL A 12 1.28 -5.79 10.48
N THR A 13 0.48 -6.50 9.69
CA THR A 13 0.05 -6.05 8.36
C THR A 13 -1.45 -5.77 8.33
N TRP A 14 -1.83 -4.75 7.59
CA TRP A 14 -3.22 -4.39 7.32
C TRP A 14 -3.45 -4.42 5.81
N ASN A 15 -4.42 -5.19 5.33
CA ASN A 15 -4.64 -5.36 3.89
C ASN A 15 -6.07 -4.97 3.47
N PRO A 16 -6.45 -3.69 3.52
CA PRO A 16 -7.74 -3.21 3.00
C PRO A 16 -7.88 -3.43 1.49
N THR A 17 -6.78 -3.60 0.74
CA THR A 17 -6.83 -4.03 -0.67
C THR A 17 -5.93 -5.24 -0.93
N THR A 18 -6.22 -5.98 -2.00
CA THR A 18 -5.40 -7.12 -2.45
C THR A 18 -5.29 -7.12 -3.97
N GLY A 19 -4.19 -7.65 -4.49
CA GLY A 19 -3.95 -7.70 -5.93
C GLY A 19 -3.25 -6.44 -6.45
N CYS A 20 -2.56 -6.58 -7.59
CA CYS A 20 -1.77 -5.50 -8.18
C CYS A 20 -1.44 -5.83 -9.66
N THR A 21 -0.90 -4.85 -10.38
CA THR A 21 -0.25 -5.03 -11.68
C THR A 21 1.25 -4.75 -11.56
N LYS A 22 2.06 -5.53 -12.31
CA LYS A 22 3.52 -5.36 -12.34
C LYS A 22 3.89 -4.07 -13.08
N VAL A 23 4.87 -3.33 -12.56
CA VAL A 23 5.29 -2.02 -13.11
C VAL A 23 6.81 -1.86 -13.25
N SER A 24 7.60 -2.86 -12.82
CA SER A 24 9.06 -2.87 -12.91
C SER A 24 9.59 -4.31 -12.76
N GLU A 25 10.86 -4.53 -13.10
CA GLU A 25 11.61 -5.78 -12.87
C GLU A 25 11.55 -6.23 -11.39
N GLY A 26 11.41 -5.28 -10.46
CA GLY A 26 11.14 -5.53 -9.04
C GLY A 26 9.89 -6.35 -8.73
N CYS A 27 8.99 -6.54 -9.70
CA CYS A 27 7.76 -7.31 -9.55
C CYS A 27 7.87 -8.75 -10.03
N ASP A 28 8.98 -9.16 -10.65
CA ASP A 28 9.08 -10.46 -11.34
C ASP A 28 8.86 -11.64 -10.37
N ASN A 29 9.40 -11.54 -9.16
CA ASN A 29 9.28 -12.54 -8.09
C ASN A 29 8.38 -12.08 -6.93
N CYS A 30 7.26 -11.42 -7.25
CA CYS A 30 6.35 -10.89 -6.23
C CYS A 30 5.76 -11.99 -5.34
N TYR A 31 6.07 -11.95 -4.04
CA TYR A 31 5.53 -12.91 -3.07
C TYR A 31 4.00 -12.78 -2.96
N ALA A 32 3.45 -11.57 -3.02
CA ALA A 32 2.01 -11.35 -2.90
C ALA A 32 1.24 -12.00 -4.05
N GLU A 33 1.77 -11.95 -5.27
CA GLU A 33 1.21 -12.67 -6.42
C GLU A 33 1.28 -14.18 -6.19
N THR A 34 2.44 -14.68 -5.77
CA THR A 34 2.65 -16.11 -5.52
C THR A 34 1.69 -16.65 -4.46
N LEU A 35 1.57 -15.96 -3.32
CA LEU A 35 0.64 -16.30 -2.24
C LEU A 35 -0.82 -16.19 -2.68
N SER A 36 -1.16 -15.17 -3.47
CA SER A 36 -2.49 -15.01 -4.05
C SER A 36 -2.88 -16.23 -4.89
N ARG A 37 -1.98 -16.70 -5.76
CA ARG A 37 -2.23 -17.86 -6.62
C ARG A 37 -2.24 -19.18 -5.84
N ARG A 38 -1.33 -19.36 -4.88
CA ARG A 38 -1.14 -20.64 -4.17
C ARG A 38 -2.08 -20.87 -3.00
N LEU A 39 -2.22 -19.88 -2.11
CA LEU A 39 -2.88 -20.07 -0.81
C LEU A 39 -4.19 -19.30 -0.69
N LEU A 40 -4.28 -18.12 -1.31
CA LEU A 40 -5.39 -17.20 -1.09
C LEU A 40 -6.40 -17.18 -2.25
N SER A 41 -6.18 -17.96 -3.30
CA SER A 41 -6.99 -17.93 -4.53
C SER A 41 -8.48 -18.12 -4.25
N ARG A 42 -8.84 -19.12 -3.44
CA ARG A 42 -10.22 -19.38 -3.03
C ARG A 42 -10.81 -18.23 -2.20
N ILE A 43 -10.01 -17.53 -1.42
CA ILE A 43 -10.46 -16.40 -0.58
C ILE A 43 -10.67 -15.18 -1.46
N TYR A 44 -9.69 -14.82 -2.28
CA TYR A 44 -9.75 -13.61 -3.09
C TYR A 44 -10.83 -13.69 -4.17
N ARG A 45 -11.01 -14.84 -4.82
CA ARG A 45 -12.04 -15.03 -5.86
C ARG A 45 -13.48 -15.06 -5.34
N ARG A 46 -13.71 -15.06 -4.02
CA ARG A 46 -15.07 -14.86 -3.44
C ARG A 46 -15.56 -13.42 -3.57
N ARG A 47 -14.65 -12.49 -3.84
CA ARG A 47 -14.96 -11.07 -4.03
C ARG A 47 -14.74 -10.68 -5.47
N LEU A 48 -15.67 -9.90 -6.01
CA LEU A 48 -15.53 -9.32 -7.34
C LEU A 48 -14.31 -8.38 -7.39
N PRO A 49 -13.51 -8.44 -8.46
CA PRO A 49 -12.44 -7.48 -8.67
C PRO A 49 -13.02 -6.08 -8.92
N VAL A 50 -12.21 -5.03 -8.72
CA VAL A 50 -12.66 -3.65 -8.95
C VAL A 50 -13.01 -3.42 -10.42
N VAL A 51 -12.17 -3.93 -11.33
CA VAL A 51 -12.48 -3.97 -12.77
C VAL A 51 -13.10 -5.33 -13.08
N ASP A 52 -14.43 -5.35 -13.23
CA ASP A 52 -15.22 -6.57 -13.25
C ASP A 52 -15.32 -7.24 -14.63
N THR A 53 -14.26 -7.99 -14.99
CA THR A 53 -14.20 -8.78 -16.24
C THR A 53 -14.06 -10.27 -15.94
N ALA A 54 -14.42 -11.12 -16.91
CA ALA A 54 -14.24 -12.57 -16.77
C ALA A 54 -12.78 -12.95 -16.45
N ALA A 55 -11.81 -12.28 -17.07
CA ALA A 55 -10.38 -12.47 -16.80
C ALA A 55 -10.02 -12.12 -15.34
N ASN A 56 -10.45 -10.95 -14.85
CA ASN A 56 -10.14 -10.50 -13.48
C ASN A 56 -10.89 -11.32 -12.41
N ARG A 57 -12.09 -11.83 -12.72
CA ARG A 57 -12.80 -12.78 -11.85
C ARG A 57 -12.04 -14.10 -11.72
N ALA A 58 -11.37 -14.54 -12.80
CA ALA A 58 -10.55 -15.74 -12.80
C ALA A 58 -9.18 -15.55 -12.13
N ASP A 59 -8.61 -14.34 -12.22
CA ASP A 59 -7.30 -14.03 -11.63
C ASP A 59 -7.41 -13.69 -10.13
N PRO A 60 -6.85 -14.52 -9.23
CA PRO A 60 -6.85 -14.21 -7.81
C PRO A 60 -5.99 -12.97 -7.48
N PHE A 61 -5.04 -12.57 -8.33
CA PHE A 61 -4.22 -11.37 -8.11
C PHE A 61 -4.79 -10.09 -8.73
N ALA A 62 -5.97 -10.16 -9.37
CA ALA A 62 -6.70 -8.97 -9.77
C ALA A 62 -7.09 -8.11 -8.55
N VAL A 63 -7.12 -6.80 -8.77
CA VAL A 63 -7.31 -5.79 -7.71
C VAL A 63 -8.69 -5.92 -7.08
N ARG A 64 -8.73 -5.95 -5.75
CA ARG A 64 -9.93 -6.06 -4.91
C ARG A 64 -9.83 -5.14 -3.70
N VAL A 65 -10.96 -4.56 -3.30
CA VAL A 65 -11.11 -3.77 -2.07
C VAL A 65 -11.88 -4.56 -1.01
N TRP A 66 -11.54 -4.41 0.26
CA TRP A 66 -12.15 -5.16 1.37
C TRP A 66 -12.68 -4.20 2.45
N PRO A 67 -13.86 -3.59 2.25
CA PRO A 67 -14.44 -2.64 3.21
C PRO A 67 -14.56 -3.18 4.64
N GLU A 68 -14.88 -4.47 4.79
CA GLU A 68 -14.95 -5.16 6.09
C GLU A 68 -13.62 -5.23 6.83
N ARG A 69 -12.49 -4.92 6.17
CA ARG A 69 -11.17 -4.86 6.81
C ARG A 69 -10.84 -3.46 7.32
N LEU A 70 -11.65 -2.45 7.00
CA LEU A 70 -11.39 -1.07 7.45
C LEU A 70 -11.44 -0.94 8.97
N GLU A 71 -12.29 -1.71 9.64
CA GLU A 71 -12.45 -1.67 11.10
C GLU A 71 -11.31 -2.38 11.87
N GLN A 72 -10.42 -3.11 11.18
CA GLN A 72 -9.40 -3.94 11.83
C GLN A 72 -8.46 -3.16 12.77
N PRO A 73 -7.92 -1.98 12.39
CA PRO A 73 -7.00 -1.25 13.26
C PRO A 73 -7.64 -0.82 14.58
N ALA A 74 -8.92 -0.45 14.55
CA ALA A 74 -9.66 -0.06 15.75
C ALA A 74 -9.75 -1.20 16.78
N GLY A 75 -9.78 -2.46 16.33
CA GLY A 75 -9.84 -3.65 17.18
C GLY A 75 -8.50 -4.16 17.73
N TRP A 76 -7.37 -3.57 17.36
CA TRP A 76 -6.06 -3.99 17.87
C TRP A 76 -5.72 -3.33 19.21
N LYS A 77 -5.31 -4.15 20.18
CA LYS A 77 -4.88 -3.67 21.51
C LYS A 77 -3.45 -3.14 21.46
N GLY A 78 -3.19 -2.02 22.12
CA GLY A 78 -1.86 -1.42 22.21
C GLY A 78 -1.48 -0.58 21.00
N ARG A 79 -0.22 -0.17 20.94
CA ARG A 79 0.38 0.55 19.80
C ARG A 79 1.05 -0.47 18.89
N HIS A 80 1.00 -0.23 17.58
CA HIS A 80 1.59 -1.12 16.58
C HIS A 80 2.27 -0.31 15.49
N LEU A 81 3.36 -0.84 14.96
CA LEU A 81 3.93 -0.47 13.67
C LEU A 81 3.28 -1.34 12.58
N VAL A 82 2.48 -0.70 11.73
CA VAL A 82 1.53 -1.34 10.81
C VAL A 82 2.01 -1.16 9.37
N PHE A 83 2.29 -2.24 8.66
CA PHE A 83 2.52 -2.17 7.22
C PHE A 83 1.19 -2.25 6.47
N VAL A 84 0.85 -1.17 5.77
CA VAL A 84 -0.38 -1.03 5.00
C VAL A 84 -0.18 -1.63 3.60
N ASN A 85 -1.02 -2.61 3.27
CA ASN A 85 -1.09 -3.33 2.01
C ASN A 85 0.17 -4.13 1.65
N SER A 86 0.50 -5.12 2.47
CA SER A 86 1.50 -6.14 2.11
C SER A 86 1.08 -7.04 0.94
N MET A 87 -0.18 -7.06 0.54
CA MET A 87 -0.73 -7.93 -0.51
C MET A 87 -1.22 -7.17 -1.76
N SER A 88 -0.90 -5.89 -1.87
CA SER A 88 -1.29 -5.02 -3.00
C SER A 88 -0.43 -3.74 -3.05
N ASP A 89 -0.77 -2.82 -3.95
CA ASP A 89 -0.29 -1.44 -3.89
C ASP A 89 -1.51 -0.54 -3.66
N LEU A 90 -1.55 0.18 -2.53
CA LEU A 90 -2.69 1.01 -2.15
C LEU A 90 -3.01 2.09 -3.21
N PHE A 91 -1.99 2.54 -3.94
CA PHE A 91 -2.11 3.53 -5.02
C PHE A 91 -2.20 2.87 -6.41
N HIS A 92 -2.62 1.62 -6.53
CA HIS A 92 -2.96 1.01 -7.83
C HIS A 92 -4.12 1.74 -8.53
N CYS A 93 -3.99 2.13 -9.80
CA CYS A 93 -4.94 2.98 -10.55
C CYS A 93 -6.42 2.58 -10.40
N ASP A 94 -6.71 1.28 -10.34
CA ASP A 94 -8.07 0.76 -10.20
C ASP A 94 -8.68 0.95 -8.80
N ILE A 95 -7.90 1.25 -7.75
CA ILE A 95 -8.45 1.53 -6.42
C ILE A 95 -9.24 2.84 -6.46
N PRO A 96 -10.55 2.84 -6.14
CA PRO A 96 -11.36 4.06 -6.16
C PRO A 96 -10.84 5.09 -5.15
N VAL A 97 -10.91 6.38 -5.50
CA VAL A 97 -10.45 7.47 -4.64
C VAL A 97 -11.22 7.48 -3.31
N ASP A 98 -12.53 7.26 -3.33
CA ASP A 98 -13.35 7.22 -2.11
C ASP A 98 -12.94 6.09 -1.15
N PHE A 99 -12.58 4.92 -1.70
CA PHE A 99 -12.06 3.83 -0.88
C PHE A 99 -10.68 4.17 -0.30
N LEU A 100 -9.83 4.83 -1.09
CA LEU A 100 -8.54 5.31 -0.62
C LEU A 100 -8.69 6.35 0.50
N ARG A 101 -9.63 7.29 0.37
CA ARG A 101 -10.00 8.22 1.45
C ARG A 101 -10.42 7.48 2.72
N ALA A 102 -11.33 6.51 2.62
CA ALA A 102 -11.76 5.70 3.76
C ALA A 102 -10.60 4.96 4.46
N VAL A 103 -9.60 4.48 3.70
CA VAL A 103 -8.38 3.89 4.29
C VAL A 103 -7.58 4.92 5.07
N PHE A 104 -7.42 6.14 4.54
CA PHE A 104 -6.71 7.22 5.23
C PHE A 104 -7.49 7.75 6.45
N GLU A 105 -8.82 7.84 6.37
CA GLU A 105 -9.69 8.20 7.50
C GLU A 105 -9.45 7.25 8.69
N VAL A 106 -9.40 5.94 8.46
CA VAL A 106 -9.07 4.96 9.52
C VAL A 106 -7.69 5.22 10.14
N MET A 107 -6.68 5.57 9.32
CA MET A 107 -5.34 5.87 9.84
C MET A 107 -5.29 7.18 10.63
N LEU A 108 -6.16 8.14 10.30
CA LEU A 108 -6.31 9.40 11.01
C LEU A 108 -7.06 9.20 12.33
N ASP A 109 -8.14 8.42 12.32
CA ASP A 109 -8.98 8.16 13.50
C ASP A 109 -8.31 7.25 14.52
N VAL A 110 -7.48 6.31 14.07
CA VAL A 110 -6.79 5.32 14.93
C VAL A 110 -5.29 5.68 15.04
N ASP A 111 -5.01 6.89 15.50
CA ASP A 111 -3.68 7.53 15.54
C ASP A 111 -2.65 6.92 16.52
N ARG A 112 -3.08 6.00 17.39
CA ARG A 112 -2.20 5.27 18.31
C ARG A 112 -1.20 4.35 17.59
N HIS A 113 -1.45 4.01 16.33
CA HIS A 113 -0.56 3.18 15.51
C HIS A 113 0.31 4.05 14.61
N THR A 114 1.48 3.53 14.25
CA THR A 114 2.30 4.09 13.17
C THR A 114 2.03 3.28 11.91
N TYR A 115 1.58 3.92 10.86
CA TYR A 115 1.25 3.30 9.57
C TYR A 115 2.37 3.52 8.56
N GLN A 116 2.92 2.43 8.03
CA GLN A 116 3.88 2.43 6.94
C GLN A 116 3.13 2.15 5.63
N VAL A 117 2.97 3.18 4.80
CA VAL A 117 2.38 3.05 3.47
C VAL A 117 3.50 2.99 2.44
N LEU A 118 3.61 1.90 1.69
CA LEU A 118 4.64 1.72 0.66
C LEU A 118 3.98 1.53 -0.71
N THR A 119 4.53 2.19 -1.74
CA THR A 119 4.00 2.10 -3.11
C THR A 119 5.10 2.08 -4.17
N LYS A 120 4.81 1.53 -5.35
CA LYS A 120 5.61 1.73 -6.56
C LYS A 120 5.05 2.85 -7.46
N ARG A 121 3.99 3.54 -7.01
CA ARG A 121 3.23 4.56 -7.74
C ARG A 121 3.20 5.91 -6.98
N PRO A 122 4.36 6.47 -6.56
CA PRO A 122 4.40 7.67 -5.73
C PRO A 122 3.83 8.92 -6.41
N SER A 123 3.81 9.00 -7.74
CA SER A 123 3.17 10.11 -8.45
C SER A 123 1.67 10.20 -8.16
N ARG A 124 0.99 9.04 -8.09
CA ARG A 124 -0.42 8.99 -7.70
C ARG A 124 -0.60 9.29 -6.21
N ALA A 125 0.32 8.86 -5.35
CA ALA A 125 0.30 9.22 -3.94
C ALA A 125 0.41 10.75 -3.74
N ALA A 126 1.35 11.41 -4.41
CA ALA A 126 1.52 12.86 -4.36
C ALA A 126 0.27 13.59 -4.86
N ARG A 127 -0.30 13.12 -5.99
CA ARG A 127 -1.56 13.65 -6.50
C ARG A 127 -2.71 13.48 -5.51
N PHE A 128 -2.88 12.30 -4.92
CA PHE A 128 -3.93 12.01 -3.97
C PHE A 128 -3.86 12.94 -2.75
N VAL A 129 -2.68 13.06 -2.11
CA VAL A 129 -2.53 13.92 -0.92
C VAL A 129 -2.78 15.38 -1.24
N ARG A 130 -2.35 15.86 -2.42
CA ARG A 130 -2.62 17.23 -2.87
C ARG A 130 -4.10 17.50 -3.16
N GLU A 131 -4.77 16.58 -3.86
CA GLU A 131 -6.18 16.72 -4.25
C GLU A 131 -7.16 16.49 -3.07
N ASN A 132 -6.70 15.82 -2.01
CA ASN A 132 -7.49 15.49 -0.81
C ASN A 132 -6.93 16.20 0.43
N GLY A 133 -6.41 17.43 0.27
CA GLY A 133 -5.83 18.19 1.37
C GLY A 133 -6.83 18.50 2.50
N ASP A 134 -8.13 18.50 2.20
CA ASP A 134 -9.22 18.61 3.17
C ASP A 134 -9.17 17.50 4.22
N LEU A 135 -8.81 16.28 3.82
CA LEU A 135 -8.67 15.12 4.71
C LEU A 135 -7.53 15.29 5.71
N PHE A 136 -6.52 16.11 5.38
CA PHE A 136 -5.28 16.25 6.14
C PHE A 136 -5.13 17.62 6.81
N GLY A 137 -6.22 18.40 6.90
CA GLY A 137 -6.20 19.74 7.48
C GLY A 137 -5.26 20.71 6.76
N GLY A 138 -4.95 20.47 5.47
CA GLY A 138 -4.02 21.25 4.66
C GLY A 138 -2.53 21.05 4.94
N GLY A 139 -2.15 20.29 5.98
CA GLY A 139 -0.75 20.10 6.41
C GLY A 139 -0.03 18.90 5.79
N GLY A 140 -0.75 18.01 5.10
CA GLY A 140 -0.21 16.75 4.58
C GLY A 140 -0.29 15.60 5.58
N LEU A 141 0.40 14.49 5.28
CA LEU A 141 0.34 13.29 6.11
C LEU A 141 0.95 13.54 7.50
N PRO A 142 0.23 13.22 8.59
CA PRO A 142 0.69 13.42 9.96
C PRO A 142 1.85 12.49 10.34
N PRO A 143 2.57 12.74 11.46
CA PRO A 143 3.78 12.00 11.83
C PRO A 143 3.61 10.49 12.04
N HIS A 144 2.41 10.01 12.34
CA HIS A 144 2.10 8.60 12.49
C HIS A 144 1.73 7.89 11.18
N ILE A 145 1.66 8.61 10.05
CA ILE A 145 1.45 8.04 8.71
C ILE A 145 2.72 8.27 7.87
N TRP A 146 3.53 7.23 7.76
CA TRP A 146 4.75 7.22 6.98
C TRP A 146 4.44 6.83 5.54
N ILE A 147 4.97 7.56 4.58
CA ILE A 147 4.82 7.25 3.15
C ILE A 147 6.16 6.92 2.54
N GLY A 148 6.23 5.84 1.77
CA GLY A 148 7.46 5.41 1.12
C GLY A 148 7.25 4.97 -0.30
N THR A 149 8.35 4.90 -1.04
CA THR A 149 8.36 4.31 -2.37
C THR A 149 9.38 3.19 -2.47
N SER A 150 9.03 2.12 -3.17
CA SER A 150 10.00 1.09 -3.54
C SER A 150 10.81 1.55 -4.76
N THR A 151 12.13 1.43 -4.66
CA THR A 151 13.11 1.74 -5.72
C THR A 151 14.13 0.62 -5.79
N GLU A 152 14.16 -0.10 -6.89
CA GLU A 152 14.89 -1.36 -7.04
C GLU A 152 16.24 -1.20 -7.75
N ASN A 153 16.38 -0.15 -8.58
CA ASN A 153 17.59 0.19 -9.31
C ASN A 153 17.53 1.65 -9.80
N GLN A 154 18.62 2.13 -10.41
CA GLN A 154 18.71 3.52 -10.89
C GLN A 154 17.62 3.89 -11.91
N LYS A 155 17.09 2.93 -12.70
CA LYS A 155 16.02 3.20 -13.66
C LYS A 155 14.71 3.56 -12.96
N THR A 156 14.47 3.07 -11.75
CA THR A 156 13.26 3.41 -10.96
C THR A 156 13.48 4.53 -9.94
N ALA A 157 14.71 5.06 -9.81
CA ALA A 157 15.05 6.12 -8.86
C ALA A 157 14.28 7.44 -9.08
N TYR A 158 13.70 7.66 -10.27
CA TYR A 158 12.80 8.79 -10.52
C TYR A 158 11.60 8.82 -9.55
N ARG A 159 11.18 7.66 -9.02
CA ARG A 159 10.11 7.52 -8.00
C ARG A 159 10.39 8.36 -6.76
N ILE A 160 11.67 8.53 -6.40
CA ILE A 160 12.10 9.35 -5.25
C ILE A 160 11.69 10.81 -5.44
N ARG A 161 11.77 11.34 -6.67
CA ARG A 161 11.36 12.73 -6.97
C ARG A 161 9.87 12.92 -6.69
N HIS A 162 9.04 11.99 -7.14
CA HIS A 162 7.61 12.00 -6.84
C HIS A 162 7.31 11.82 -5.35
N LEU A 163 8.09 10.99 -4.64
CA LEU A 163 7.92 10.85 -3.18
C LEU A 163 8.20 12.17 -2.45
N LYS A 164 9.21 12.94 -2.88
CA LYS A 164 9.52 14.27 -2.32
C LYS A 164 8.35 15.25 -2.45
N GLU A 165 7.51 15.10 -3.48
CA GLU A 165 6.33 15.94 -3.71
C GLU A 165 5.18 15.64 -2.73
N VAL A 166 5.15 14.47 -2.08
CA VAL A 166 4.10 14.12 -1.11
C VAL A 166 4.33 14.94 0.17
N PRO A 167 3.43 15.82 0.62
CA PRO A 167 3.57 16.50 1.92
C PRO A 167 3.39 15.48 3.05
N ALA A 168 4.47 15.16 3.76
CA ALA A 168 4.48 14.17 4.84
C ALA A 168 5.61 14.46 5.83
N ALA A 169 5.40 14.17 7.11
CA ALA A 169 6.45 14.32 8.12
C ALA A 169 7.56 13.26 7.96
N VAL A 170 7.20 12.02 7.60
CA VAL A 170 8.14 10.92 7.39
C VAL A 170 7.99 10.36 5.99
N ARG A 171 9.09 10.36 5.24
CA ARG A 171 9.22 9.71 3.95
C ARG A 171 10.31 8.65 4.03
N PHE A 172 10.09 7.47 3.46
CA PHE A 172 11.09 6.40 3.48
C PHE A 172 11.25 5.73 2.12
N LEU A 173 12.39 5.05 1.94
CA LEU A 173 12.66 4.25 0.75
C LEU A 173 12.67 2.77 1.13
N SER A 174 12.04 1.95 0.31
CA SER A 174 12.26 0.51 0.33
C SER A 174 13.11 0.15 -0.88
N CYS A 175 14.32 -0.31 -0.64
CA CYS A 175 15.23 -0.69 -1.70
C CYS A 175 15.14 -2.20 -1.97
N GLU A 176 13.92 -2.73 -2.11
CA GLU A 176 13.67 -4.16 -2.18
C GLU A 176 12.77 -4.55 -3.38
N PRO A 177 13.18 -5.55 -4.18
CA PRO A 177 14.54 -6.11 -4.23
C PRO A 177 15.57 -5.08 -4.71
N LEU A 178 16.78 -5.09 -4.15
CA LEU A 178 17.90 -4.26 -4.64
C LEU A 178 18.54 -4.95 -5.85
N ILE A 179 17.99 -4.70 -7.04
CA ILE A 179 18.40 -5.35 -8.29
C ILE A 179 19.64 -4.69 -8.88
N GLY A 180 19.89 -3.42 -8.56
CA GLY A 180 21.07 -2.69 -9.03
C GLY A 180 21.44 -1.52 -8.13
N PRO A 181 22.55 -0.81 -8.45
CA PRO A 181 22.99 0.32 -7.65
C PRO A 181 21.97 1.47 -7.64
N LEU A 182 21.97 2.22 -6.54
CA LEU A 182 21.15 3.41 -6.34
C LEU A 182 22.02 4.58 -5.91
N SER A 183 21.97 5.65 -6.70
CA SER A 183 22.50 6.96 -6.33
C SER A 183 21.35 7.86 -5.91
N LEU A 184 21.33 8.21 -4.62
CA LEU A 184 20.35 9.09 -4.00
C LEU A 184 20.83 10.54 -4.10
N CYS A 185 20.97 11.06 -5.32
CA CYS A 185 21.28 12.47 -5.56
C CYS A 185 20.02 13.35 -5.62
#